data_AF-A0A1Q8FVR6-F1
#
_entry.id   AF-A0A1Q8FVR6-F1
#
_cell.length_a   1.000
_cell.length_b   1.000
_cell.length_c   1.000
_cell.angle_alpha   90.00
_cell.angle_beta   90.00
_cell.angle_gamma   90.00
#
_symmetry.space_group_name_H-M   'P 1'
#
loop_
_entity.id
_entity.type
_entity.pdbx_description
1 polymer ?
#
loop_
_entity_poly.entity_id
_entity_poly.type
_entity_poly.pdbx_seq_one_letter_code
_entity_poly.pdbx_strand_id
1 'polypeptide(L)'
;MGPDIVVPVSLFLMVLGIVGFSVNASMQKRKATLKVVEEAIRSGQTMTPETIRALGMPRKDRNGDLKGGLILIAVAAAFLVLGWTVGMVEGEDEAMYIMPAIASFPGFIGLVLVGFGLLGSKKDGSE
;
A
#
# COMPACT_ATOMS: atom_id res chain seq x y z
N MET A 1 8.28 1.78 -31.46
CA MET A 1 7.48 0.78 -30.73
C MET A 1 6.07 0.88 -31.28
N GLY A 2 5.43 -0.25 -31.64
CA GLY A 2 4.05 -0.25 -32.13
C GLY A 2 3.06 0.16 -31.02
N PRO A 3 1.85 0.60 -31.39
CA PRO A 3 0.79 0.96 -30.41
C PRO A 3 0.51 -0.20 -29.43
N ASP A 4 0.63 -1.44 -29.89
CA ASP A 4 0.43 -2.69 -29.15
C ASP A 4 1.38 -2.83 -27.93
N ILE A 5 2.55 -2.19 -27.98
CA ILE A 5 3.52 -2.20 -26.86
C ILE A 5 3.38 -0.92 -26.03
N VAL A 6 3.15 0.23 -26.69
CA VAL A 6 3.09 1.53 -26.02
C VAL A 6 1.89 1.60 -25.07
N VAL A 7 0.74 1.06 -25.46
CA VAL A 7 -0.48 1.11 -24.65
C VAL A 7 -0.31 0.35 -23.31
N PRO A 8 0.07 -0.94 -23.27
CA PRO A 8 0.31 -1.63 -22.00
C PRO A 8 1.37 -0.95 -21.15
N VAL A 9 2.51 -0.58 -21.74
CA VAL A 9 3.63 0.05 -21.01
C VAL A 9 3.21 1.37 -20.38
N SER A 10 2.41 2.18 -21.09
CA SER A 10 1.93 3.47 -20.56
C SER A 10 1.03 3.29 -19.32
N LEU A 11 0.18 2.26 -19.30
CA LEU A 11 -0.69 1.95 -18.17
C LEU A 11 0.13 1.52 -16.94
N PHE A 12 1.13 0.65 -17.12
CA PHE A 12 2.02 0.25 -16.03
C PHE A 12 2.88 1.42 -15.51
N LEU A 13 3.39 2.28 -16.41
CA LEU A 13 4.15 3.47 -16.01
C LEU A 13 3.30 4.48 -15.24
N MET A 14 2.02 4.64 -15.58
CA MET A 14 1.10 5.51 -14.83
C MET A 14 0.99 5.05 -13.37
N VAL A 15 0.80 3.74 -13.14
CA VAL A 15 0.72 3.17 -11.78
C VAL A 15 2.02 3.41 -11.02
N LEU A 16 3.18 3.13 -11.63
CA LEU A 16 4.48 3.41 -11.04
C LEU A 16 4.67 4.90 -10.72
N GLY A 17 4.21 5.78 -11.60
CA GLY A 17 4.25 7.23 -11.39
C GLY A 17 3.43 7.67 -10.18
N ILE A 18 2.18 7.18 -10.05
CA ILE A 18 1.30 7.51 -8.92
C ILE A 18 1.90 7.02 -7.61
N VAL A 19 2.35 5.76 -7.56
CA VAL A 19 2.95 5.18 -6.35
C VAL A 19 4.25 5.89 -6.00
N GLY A 20 5.14 6.09 -6.97
CA GLY A 20 6.42 6.79 -6.79
C GLY A 20 6.24 8.22 -6.28
N PHE A 21 5.27 8.96 -6.84
CA PHE A 21 4.95 10.30 -6.38
C PHE A 21 4.42 10.30 -4.94
N SER A 22 3.49 9.40 -4.61
CA SER A 22 2.93 9.27 -3.27
C SER A 22 4.00 8.95 -2.22
N VAL A 23 4.89 7.98 -2.52
CA VAL A 23 6.01 7.61 -1.65
C VAL A 23 6.99 8.76 -1.49
N ASN A 24 7.37 9.42 -2.59
CA ASN A 24 8.28 10.58 -2.55
C ASN A 24 7.69 11.72 -1.70
N ALA A 25 6.41 12.05 -1.87
CA ALA A 25 5.73 13.06 -1.08
C ALA A 25 5.72 12.72 0.42
N SER A 26 5.48 11.44 0.77
CA SER A 26 5.54 10.96 2.15
C SER A 26 6.95 11.06 2.74
N MET A 27 7.98 10.67 1.97
CA MET A 27 9.38 10.77 2.38
C MET A 27 9.82 12.22 2.60
N GLN A 28 9.38 13.16 1.75
CA GLN A 28 9.69 14.58 1.93
C GLN A 28 9.08 15.15 3.21
N LYS A 29 7.82 14.82 3.52
CA LYS A 29 7.17 15.23 4.79
C LYS A 29 7.97 14.74 6.00
N ARG A 30 8.40 13.48 6.00
CA ARG A 30 9.20 12.90 7.08
C ARG A 30 10.56 13.60 7.23
N LYS A 31 11.26 13.89 6.12
CA LYS A 31 12.52 14.64 6.14
C LYS A 31 12.34 16.04 6.71
N ALA A 32 11.27 16.74 6.34
CA ALA A 32 10.97 18.06 6.85
C ALA A 32 10.75 18.05 8.37
N THR A 33 9.95 17.11 8.88
CA THR A 33 9.73 16.94 10.33
C THR A 33 11.05 16.64 11.07
N LEU A 34 11.89 15.75 10.55
CA LEU A 34 13.18 15.41 11.17
C LEU A 34 14.12 16.62 11.21
N LYS A 35 14.14 17.44 10.15
CA LYS A 35 14.95 18.66 10.12
C LYS A 35 14.52 19.66 11.19
N VAL A 36 13.21 19.81 11.44
CA VAL A 36 12.70 20.66 12.53
C VAL A 36 13.14 20.14 13.90
N VAL A 37 13.09 18.81 14.11
CA VAL A 37 13.57 18.19 15.35
C VAL A 37 15.07 18.41 15.54
N GLU A 38 15.88 18.26 14.48
CA GLU A 38 17.31 18.49 14.54
C GLU A 38 17.65 19.94 14.91
N GLU A 39 16.94 20.91 14.33
CA GLU A 39 17.14 22.34 14.62
C GLU A 39 16.71 22.70 16.05
N ALA A 40 15.62 22.12 16.54
CA ALA A 40 15.17 22.30 17.93
C ALA A 40 16.19 21.77 18.94
N ILE A 41 16.82 20.63 18.66
CA ILE A 41 17.91 20.08 19.49
C ILE A 41 19.13 21.00 19.45
N ARG A 42 19.53 21.49 18.27
CA ARG A 42 20.68 22.41 18.11
C ARG A 42 20.50 23.74 18.84
N SER A 43 19.28 24.25 18.91
CA SER A 43 18.93 25.48 19.62
C SER A 43 18.80 25.31 21.14
N GLY A 44 19.10 24.12 21.66
CA GLY A 44 19.06 23.81 23.10
C GLY A 44 17.64 23.69 23.66
N GLN A 45 16.62 23.62 22.80
CA GLN A 45 15.25 23.42 23.23
C GLN A 45 15.05 21.97 23.69
N THR A 46 14.55 21.78 24.90
CA THR A 46 14.15 20.46 25.40
C THR A 46 12.86 20.04 24.72
N MET A 47 12.99 19.20 23.70
CA MET A 47 11.84 18.58 23.04
C MET A 47 11.25 17.51 23.97
N THR A 48 10.06 17.78 24.53
CA THR A 48 9.35 16.74 25.29
C THR A 48 8.83 15.67 24.33
N PRO A 49 8.65 14.42 24.79
CA PRO A 49 8.11 13.35 23.96
C PRO A 49 6.75 13.69 23.35
N GLU A 50 5.95 14.53 24.02
CA GLU A 50 4.65 15.00 23.54
C GLU A 50 4.79 15.97 22.36
N THR A 51 5.76 16.89 22.40
CA THR A 51 6.04 17.81 21.28
C THR A 51 6.54 17.06 20.05
N ILE A 52 7.40 16.05 20.23
CA ILE A 52 7.87 15.19 19.12
C ILE A 52 6.71 14.40 18.51
N ARG A 53 5.77 13.93 19.35
CA ARG A 53 4.55 13.25 18.88
C ARG A 53 3.61 14.22 18.14
N ALA A 54 3.52 15.48 18.58
CA ALA A 54 2.71 16.52 17.95
C ALA A 54 3.27 16.99 16.59
N LEU A 55 4.59 16.89 16.39
CA LEU A 55 5.30 17.21 15.14
C LEU A 55 4.98 16.28 13.96
N GLY A 56 4.04 15.35 14.13
CA GLY A 56 3.55 14.49 13.06
C GLY A 56 4.44 13.29 12.79
N MET A 57 5.18 12.80 13.80
CA MET A 57 5.75 11.46 13.71
C MET A 57 4.62 10.48 13.38
N PRO A 58 4.69 9.76 12.25
CA PRO A 58 3.60 8.90 11.82
C PRO A 58 3.34 7.87 12.93
N ARG A 59 2.15 7.93 13.52
CA ARG A 59 1.67 6.85 14.39
C ARG A 59 1.61 5.61 13.51
N LYS A 60 2.15 4.48 13.98
CA LYS A 60 1.84 3.19 13.36
C LYS A 60 0.32 3.03 13.47
N ASP A 61 -0.39 3.26 12.37
CA ASP A 61 -1.84 3.11 12.31
C ASP A 61 -2.12 1.63 12.61
N ARG A 62 -2.70 1.34 13.77
CA ARG A 62 -3.06 -0.03 14.18
C ARG A 62 -3.98 -0.67 13.13
N ASN A 63 -4.78 0.15 12.46
CA ASN A 63 -5.68 -0.26 11.40
C ASN A 63 -5.03 -0.20 10.01
N GLY A 64 -3.77 0.23 9.90
CA GLY A 64 -3.02 0.33 8.65
C GLY A 64 -2.82 -1.04 8.02
N ASP A 65 -2.47 -2.04 8.83
CA ASP A 65 -2.28 -3.41 8.37
C ASP A 65 -3.64 -4.02 7.93
N LEU A 66 -4.72 -3.79 8.69
CA LEU A 66 -6.07 -4.27 8.32
C LEU A 66 -6.60 -3.61 7.02
N LYS A 67 -6.47 -2.29 6.90
CA LYS A 67 -6.89 -1.54 5.70
C LYS A 67 -6.07 -1.96 4.48
N GLY A 68 -4.75 -2.03 4.63
CA GLY A 68 -3.85 -2.48 3.56
C GLY A 68 -4.18 -3.91 3.12
N GLY A 69 -4.44 -4.79 4.07
CA GLY A 69 -4.83 -6.17 3.79
C GLY A 69 -6.14 -6.28 3.01
N LEU A 70 -7.18 -5.56 3.43
CA LEU A 70 -8.47 -5.54 2.73
C LEU A 70 -8.37 -4.98 1.31
N ILE A 71 -7.55 -3.94 1.11
CA ILE A 71 -7.30 -3.38 -0.23
C ILE A 71 -6.67 -4.43 -1.15
N LEU A 72 -5.68 -5.18 -0.66
CA LEU A 72 -5.03 -6.21 -1.48
C LEU A 72 -5.95 -7.39 -1.80
N ILE A 73 -6.82 -7.80 -0.86
CA ILE A 73 -7.87 -8.79 -1.14
C ILE A 73 -8.83 -8.29 -2.22
N ALA A 74 -9.23 -7.02 -2.16
CA ALA A 74 -10.09 -6.42 -3.18
C ALA A 74 -9.41 -6.39 -4.56
N VAL A 75 -8.12 -6.08 -4.62
CA VAL A 75 -7.34 -6.12 -5.87
C VAL A 75 -7.27 -7.56 -6.42
N ALA A 76 -7.02 -8.56 -5.56
CA ALA A 76 -7.03 -9.96 -5.97
C ALA A 76 -8.39 -10.38 -6.54
N ALA A 77 -9.49 -10.01 -5.88
CA ALA A 77 -10.84 -10.27 -6.37
C ALA A 77 -11.11 -9.59 -7.72
N ALA A 78 -10.61 -8.37 -7.92
CA ALA A 78 -10.73 -7.68 -9.20
C ALA A 78 -10.03 -8.42 -10.35
N PHE A 79 -8.84 -9.00 -10.11
CA PHE A 79 -8.16 -9.83 -11.11
C PHE A 79 -8.93 -11.11 -11.44
N LEU A 80 -9.58 -11.75 -10.46
CA LEU A 80 -10.43 -12.91 -10.72
C LEU A 80 -11.62 -12.54 -11.62
N VAL A 81 -12.30 -11.44 -11.32
CA VAL A 81 -13.42 -10.94 -12.15
C VAL A 81 -12.94 -10.57 -13.54
N LEU A 82 -11.76 -9.95 -13.66
CA LEU A 82 -11.17 -9.61 -14.95
C LEU A 82 -10.88 -10.86 -15.78
N GLY A 83 -10.21 -11.87 -15.23
CA GLY A 83 -9.91 -13.12 -15.94
C GLY A 83 -11.16 -13.87 -16.40
N TRP A 84 -12.18 -13.91 -15.54
CA TRP A 84 -13.49 -14.47 -15.91
C TRP A 84 -14.10 -13.71 -17.08
N THR A 85 -14.15 -12.37 -16.99
CA THR A 85 -14.81 -11.53 -18.00
C THR A 85 -14.10 -11.62 -19.34
N VAL A 86 -12.77 -11.60 -19.34
CA VAL A 86 -11.95 -11.76 -20.56
C VAL A 86 -12.19 -13.13 -21.19
N GLY A 87 -12.17 -14.21 -20.40
CA GLY A 87 -12.45 -15.54 -20.91
C GLY A 87 -13.84 -15.67 -21.55
N MET A 88 -14.86 -15.01 -20.99
CA MET A 88 -16.20 -14.97 -21.59
C MET A 88 -16.30 -14.13 -22.87
N VAL A 89 -15.55 -13.04 -22.97
CA VAL A 89 -15.64 -12.10 -24.12
C VAL A 89 -14.80 -12.57 -25.29
N GLU A 90 -13.58 -13.04 -25.04
CA GLU A 90 -12.63 -13.43 -26.09
C GLU A 90 -12.71 -14.93 -26.42
N GLY A 91 -13.37 -15.73 -25.58
CA GLY A 91 -13.46 -17.19 -25.75
C GLY A 91 -12.14 -17.91 -25.45
N GLU A 92 -11.18 -17.23 -24.84
CA GLU A 92 -9.87 -17.75 -24.49
C GLU A 92 -9.81 -18.10 -23.00
N ASP A 93 -9.72 -19.40 -22.70
CA ASP A 93 -9.68 -19.89 -21.31
C ASP A 93 -8.35 -19.55 -20.60
N GLU A 94 -7.31 -19.15 -21.33
CA GLU A 94 -5.98 -18.83 -20.77
C GLU A 94 -6.07 -17.72 -19.70
N ALA A 95 -6.90 -16.71 -19.93
CA ALA A 95 -7.12 -15.63 -18.98
C ALA A 95 -7.73 -16.12 -17.65
N MET A 96 -8.53 -17.19 -17.68
CA MET A 96 -9.10 -17.81 -16.49
C MET A 96 -8.07 -18.57 -15.65
N TYR A 97 -6.91 -18.92 -16.20
CA TYR A 97 -5.82 -19.55 -15.45
C TYR A 97 -4.75 -18.52 -15.03
N ILE A 98 -4.39 -17.60 -15.90
CA ILE A 98 -3.32 -16.63 -15.67
C ILE A 98 -3.73 -15.58 -14.63
N MET A 99 -4.95 -15.04 -14.72
CA MET A 99 -5.38 -13.97 -13.82
C MET A 99 -5.50 -14.42 -12.36
N PRO A 100 -6.03 -15.62 -12.02
CA PRO A 100 -5.96 -16.14 -10.65
C PRO A 100 -4.53 -16.36 -10.14
N ALA A 101 -3.60 -16.79 -11.01
CA ALA A 101 -2.20 -16.94 -10.63
C ALA A 101 -1.59 -15.58 -10.23
N ILE A 102 -1.85 -14.52 -10.98
CA ILE A 102 -1.42 -13.15 -10.65
C ILE A 102 -2.15 -12.62 -9.42
N ALA A 103 -3.45 -12.90 -9.28
CA ALA A 103 -4.27 -12.50 -8.13
C ALA A 103 -3.79 -13.11 -6.81
N SER A 104 -3.14 -14.28 -6.86
CA SER A 104 -2.64 -14.97 -5.66
C SER A 104 -1.63 -14.13 -4.87
N PHE A 105 -0.82 -13.30 -5.55
CA PHE A 105 0.17 -12.44 -4.91
C PHE A 105 -0.49 -11.41 -3.97
N PRO A 106 -1.32 -10.46 -4.46
CA PRO A 106 -2.01 -9.54 -3.58
C PRO A 106 -2.99 -10.28 -2.65
N GLY A 107 -3.60 -11.39 -3.08
CA GLY A 107 -4.54 -12.17 -2.27
C GLY A 107 -3.91 -12.68 -0.97
N PHE A 108 -2.77 -13.39 -1.07
CA PHE A 108 -2.10 -13.93 0.12
C PHE A 108 -1.47 -12.84 0.99
N ILE A 109 -0.87 -11.81 0.40
CA ILE A 109 -0.36 -10.66 1.18
C ILE A 109 -1.52 -10.01 1.94
N GLY A 110 -2.66 -9.84 1.28
CA GLY A 110 -3.87 -9.30 1.87
C GLY A 110 -4.37 -10.11 3.05
N LEU A 111 -4.45 -11.44 2.92
CA LEU A 111 -4.84 -12.34 4.00
C LEU A 111 -3.92 -12.24 5.22
N VAL A 112 -2.60 -12.19 5.01
CA VAL A 112 -1.63 -12.06 6.10
C VAL A 112 -1.79 -10.71 6.83
N LEU A 113 -1.93 -9.62 6.09
CA LEU A 113 -2.12 -8.29 6.66
C LEU A 113 -3.44 -8.15 7.44
N VAL A 114 -4.53 -8.74 6.93
CA VAL A 114 -5.79 -8.85 7.66
C VAL A 114 -5.61 -9.68 8.93
N GLY A 115 -4.92 -10.81 8.84
CA GLY A 115 -4.59 -11.65 10.00
C GLY A 115 -3.85 -10.88 11.08
N PHE A 116 -2.82 -10.11 10.72
CA PHE A 116 -2.10 -9.24 11.67
C PHE A 116 -2.99 -8.14 12.24
N GLY A 117 -3.84 -7.52 11.42
CA GLY A 117 -4.79 -6.51 11.88
C GLY A 117 -5.80 -7.06 12.91
N LEU A 118 -6.32 -8.27 12.70
CA LEU A 118 -7.30 -8.89 13.58
C LEU A 118 -6.67 -9.47 14.86
N LEU A 119 -5.53 -10.19 14.75
CA LEU A 119 -4.86 -10.79 15.91
C LEU A 119 -4.12 -9.74 16.75
N GLY A 120 -3.47 -8.76 16.11
CA GLY A 120 -2.79 -7.67 16.80
C GLY A 120 -3.76 -6.80 17.61
N SER A 121 -5.00 -6.62 17.13
CA SER A 121 -6.04 -5.89 17.87
C SER A 121 -6.52 -6.60 19.14
N LYS A 122 -6.32 -7.93 19.24
CA LYS A 122 -6.80 -8.74 20.38
C LYS A 122 -5.82 -8.73 21.57
N LYS A 123 -4.52 -8.53 21.33
CA LYS A 123 -3.49 -8.60 22.37
C LYS A 123 -3.43 -7.38 23.29
N ASP A 124 -3.85 -6.21 22.80
CA ASP A 124 -3.85 -4.96 23.57
C ASP A 124 -5.18 -4.68 24.32
N GLY A 125 -6.19 -5.55 24.16
CA GLY A 125 -7.49 -5.41 24.86
C GLY A 125 -7.56 -6.17 26.19
N SER A 126 -6.45 -6.74 26.65
CA SER A 126 -6.32 -7.57 27.84
C SER A 126 -5.31 -7.04 28.86
N GLU A 127 -4.93 -5.76 28.74
CA GLU A 127 -4.15 -5.02 29.74
C GLU A 127 -4.95 -3.81 30.26
#